data_AF-A0A969AX57-F1
#
_entry.id   AF-A0A969AX57-F1
#
_cell.length_a   1.000
_cell.length_b   1.000
_cell.length_c   1.000
_cell.angle_alpha   90.00
_cell.angle_beta   90.00
_cell.angle_gamma   90.00
#
_symmetry.space_group_name_H-M   'P 1'
#
loop_
_entity.id
_entity.type
_entity.pdbx_description
1 polymer ?
#
loop_
_entity_poly.entity_id
_entity_poly.type
_entity_poly.pdbx_seq_one_letter_code
_entity_poly.pdbx_strand_id
1 'polypeptide(L)'
;MTAYSQQDITVAVNTGEVSVSRQQHGATAREMIVLTENEAASFTHQTQELTKMDPEEITLNQDFYKADFHFENRPLSQVFELIENRYGVDISYNETKIEQCMLNASLVGIPLEDKIRLICKTSNLSYTINRDKIVIKGEGCEIL
;
A
#
# COMPACT_ATOMS: atom_id res chain seq x y z
N MET A 1 40.92 2.61 -1.62
CA MET A 1 40.21 2.23 -0.39
C MET A 1 38.74 2.14 -0.74
N THR A 2 38.18 0.94 -0.82
CA THR A 2 36.78 0.74 -1.19
C THR A 2 35.97 0.76 0.10
N ALA A 3 35.22 1.84 0.34
CA ALA A 3 34.35 1.96 1.50
C ALA A 3 33.10 1.09 1.27
N TYR A 4 32.93 0.03 2.07
CA TYR A 4 31.70 -0.73 2.14
C TYR A 4 30.61 0.17 2.74
N SER A 5 29.62 0.55 1.93
CA SER A 5 28.41 1.22 2.45
C SER A 5 27.60 0.19 3.23
N GLN A 6 27.70 0.26 4.56
CA GLN A 6 26.78 -0.40 5.48
C GLN A 6 25.43 0.32 5.33
N GLN A 7 24.51 -0.23 4.55
CA GLN A 7 23.21 0.41 4.31
C GLN A 7 22.31 0.25 5.54
N ASP A 8 21.68 1.34 5.96
CA ASP A 8 20.62 1.32 6.96
C ASP A 8 19.42 0.53 6.40
N ILE A 9 18.71 -0.16 7.29
CA ILE A 9 17.59 -1.04 6.91
C ILE A 9 16.28 -0.39 7.36
N THR A 10 15.28 -0.35 6.49
CA THR A 10 13.93 0.10 6.84
C THR A 10 12.92 -1.03 6.64
N VAL A 11 12.08 -1.25 7.63
CA VAL A 11 10.95 -2.19 7.59
C VAL A 11 9.67 -1.37 7.73
N ALA A 12 8.75 -1.48 6.78
CA ALA A 12 7.44 -0.84 6.83
C ALA A 12 6.34 -1.90 6.69
N VAL A 13 5.28 -1.78 7.49
CA VAL A 13 4.17 -2.72 7.50
C VAL A 13 3.02 -2.18 6.68
N ASN A 14 2.67 -2.90 5.62
CA ASN A 14 1.54 -2.56 4.76
C ASN A 14 0.21 -3.04 5.37
N THR A 15 0.18 -4.29 5.84
CA THR A 15 -0.98 -4.92 6.47
C THR A 15 -0.54 -5.88 7.56
N GLY A 16 -1.36 -6.04 8.60
CA GLY A 16 -1.08 -6.96 9.71
C GLY A 16 -0.12 -6.43 10.78
N GLU A 17 0.47 -7.35 11.55
CA GLU A 17 1.35 -7.05 12.67
C GLU A 17 2.70 -7.72 12.46
N VAL A 18 3.78 -6.95 12.54
CA VAL A 18 5.16 -7.46 12.39
C VAL A 18 5.97 -7.09 13.63
N SER A 19 6.57 -8.10 14.25
CA SER A 19 7.55 -7.90 15.33
C SER A 19 8.96 -7.88 14.76
N VAL A 20 9.64 -6.74 14.84
CA VAL A 20 11.03 -6.57 14.42
C VAL A 20 11.92 -6.63 15.67
N SER A 21 12.99 -7.42 15.61
CA SER A 21 13.95 -7.49 16.71
C SER A 21 15.38 -7.51 16.21
N ARG A 22 16.28 -6.87 16.96
CA ARG A 22 17.72 -6.91 16.67
C ARG A 22 18.30 -8.23 17.17
N GLN A 23 18.88 -9.04 16.29
CA GLN A 23 19.60 -10.24 16.69
C GLN A 23 20.96 -9.86 17.27
N GLN A 24 21.06 -9.82 18.60
CA GLN A 24 22.34 -9.68 19.30
C GLN A 24 22.82 -11.02 19.85
N HIS A 25 24.09 -11.36 19.58
CA HIS A 25 24.75 -12.50 20.22
C HIS A 25 25.17 -12.09 21.65
N GLY A 26 24.59 -12.74 22.66
CA GLY A 26 25.03 -12.61 24.06
C GLY A 26 24.34 -11.52 24.90
N ALA A 27 23.34 -10.80 24.38
CA ALA A 27 22.57 -9.83 25.16
C ALA A 27 21.34 -10.49 25.84
N THR A 28 21.08 -10.13 27.10
CA THR A 28 19.96 -10.63 27.91
C THR A 28 18.62 -9.92 27.61
N ALA A 29 18.66 -8.77 26.94
CA ALA A 29 17.47 -8.01 26.52
C ALA A 29 17.44 -7.89 24.99
N ARG A 30 16.34 -8.32 24.37
CA ARG A 30 16.07 -8.11 22.94
C ARG A 30 15.26 -6.82 22.80
N GLU A 31 15.85 -5.82 22.17
CA GLU A 31 15.09 -4.67 21.69
C GLU A 31 14.15 -5.14 20.57
N MET A 32 12.86 -4.98 20.80
CA MET A 32 11.79 -5.45 19.92
C MET A 32 10.80 -4.31 19.72
N ILE A 33 10.48 -4.04 18.46
CA ILE A 33 9.43 -3.11 18.06
C ILE A 33 8.34 -3.90 17.37
N VAL A 34 7.11 -3.73 17.83
CA VAL A 34 5.93 -4.20 17.12
C VAL A 34 5.47 -3.07 16.21
N LEU A 35 5.30 -3.39 14.94
CA LEU A 35 4.80 -2.51 13.90
C LEU A 35 3.40 -2.99 13.49
N THR A 36 2.47 -2.05 13.46
CA THR A 36 1.12 -2.21 12.93
C THR A 36 0.99 -1.48 11.59
N GLU A 37 -0.19 -1.51 10.99
CA GLU A 37 -0.42 -0.97 9.64
C GLU A 37 0.03 0.48 9.49
N ASN A 38 0.75 0.77 8.40
CA ASN A 38 1.34 2.07 8.09
C ASN A 38 2.44 2.53 9.08
N GLU A 39 2.95 1.64 9.93
CA GLU A 39 4.10 1.92 10.78
C GLU A 39 5.39 1.38 10.16
N ALA A 40 6.51 2.03 10.47
CA ALA A 40 7.82 1.61 10.04
C ALA A 40 8.84 1.71 11.17
N ALA A 41 9.94 0.97 11.02
CA ALA A 41 11.13 1.10 11.83
C ALA A 41 12.37 1.14 10.94
N SER A 42 13.37 1.93 11.36
CA SER A 42 14.70 1.95 10.78
C SER A 42 15.70 1.30 11.73
N PHE A 43 16.69 0.65 11.14
CA PHE A 43 17.87 0.18 11.82
C PHE A 43 19.09 0.92 11.28
N THR A 44 19.71 1.72 12.15
CA THR A 44 20.89 2.51 11.82
C THR A 44 22.14 1.69 12.10
N HIS A 45 22.90 1.33 11.08
CA HIS A 45 24.04 0.41 11.26
C HIS A 45 25.17 1.04 12.10
N GLN A 46 25.32 2.38 12.05
CA GLN A 46 26.36 3.10 12.79
C GLN A 46 26.12 3.10 14.30
N THR A 47 24.88 3.35 14.74
CA THR A 47 24.50 3.39 16.16
C THR A 47 23.99 2.03 16.67
N GLN A 48 23.73 1.10 15.75
CA GLN A 48 23.03 -0.16 15.98
C GLN A 48 21.62 0.02 16.58
N GLU A 49 21.02 1.20 16.47
CA GLU A 49 19.71 1.48 17.06
C GLU A 49 18.58 1.02 16.15
N LEU A 50 17.54 0.47 16.76
CA LEU A 50 16.27 0.16 16.12
C LEU A 50 15.25 1.20 16.57
N THR A 51 14.78 2.05 15.66
CA THR A 51 13.91 3.17 15.99
C THR A 51 12.63 3.11 15.17
N LYS A 52 11.49 3.38 15.80
CA LYS A 52 10.22 3.56 15.08
C LYS A 52 10.28 4.87 14.31
N MET A 53 9.91 4.84 13.04
CA MET A 53 9.96 6.02 12.19
C MET A 53 8.65 6.79 12.27
N ASP A 54 8.75 8.11 12.18
CA ASP A 54 7.58 8.94 11.97
C ASP A 54 7.03 8.70 10.55
N PRO A 55 5.70 8.71 10.36
CA PRO A 55 5.08 8.47 9.05
C PRO A 55 5.62 9.38 7.94
N GLU A 56 6.02 10.60 8.27
CA GLU A 56 6.58 11.59 7.34
C GLU A 56 8.01 11.25 6.88
N GLU A 57 8.73 10.43 7.65
CA GLU A 57 10.12 10.02 7.36
C GLU A 57 10.20 8.75 6.51
N ILE A 58 9.08 8.04 6.31
CA ILE A 58 8.99 6.82 5.51
C ILE A 58 9.22 7.15 4.03
N THR A 59 10.49 7.31 3.67
CA THR A 59 10.95 7.46 2.29
C THR A 59 11.24 6.07 1.71
N LEU A 60 10.33 5.12 1.93
CA LEU A 60 10.45 3.79 1.32
C LEU A 60 10.22 3.96 -0.18
N ASN A 61 11.29 3.90 -0.99
CA ASN A 61 11.30 3.85 -2.45
C ASN A 61 10.01 4.35 -3.10
N GLN A 62 9.76 5.66 -3.01
CA GLN A 62 8.56 6.26 -3.55
C GLN A 62 8.36 5.88 -5.03
N ASP A 63 9.43 5.55 -5.76
CA ASP A 63 9.37 5.11 -7.16
C ASP A 63 8.69 3.74 -7.36
N PHE A 64 8.82 2.81 -6.40
CA PHE A 64 8.10 1.52 -6.42
C PHE A 64 6.61 1.68 -6.07
N TYR A 65 6.23 2.75 -5.38
CA TYR A 65 4.84 3.06 -5.01
C TYR A 65 4.15 4.01 -5.99
N LYS A 66 4.91 4.78 -6.78
CA LYS A 66 4.39 5.82 -7.69
C LYS A 66 4.09 5.34 -9.11
N ALA A 67 4.78 4.31 -9.63
CA ALA A 67 4.67 3.97 -11.05
C ALA A 67 3.36 3.26 -11.43
N ASP A 68 2.74 2.50 -10.52
CA ASP A 68 1.66 1.56 -10.87
C ASP A 68 0.24 2.16 -10.87
N PHE A 69 0.07 3.40 -10.40
CA PHE A 69 -1.24 4.02 -10.20
C PHE A 69 -1.53 5.21 -11.13
N HIS A 70 -0.87 5.27 -12.28
CA HIS A 70 -1.22 6.17 -13.36
C HIS A 70 -1.99 5.41 -14.44
N PHE A 71 -3.27 5.72 -14.60
CA PHE A 71 -4.16 5.02 -15.50
C PHE A 71 -4.57 5.91 -16.66
N GLU A 72 -4.33 5.44 -17.88
CA GLU A 72 -4.78 6.06 -19.12
C GLU A 72 -5.69 5.08 -19.85
N ASN A 73 -7.00 5.36 -19.86
CA ASN A 73 -8.04 4.52 -20.47
C ASN A 73 -7.90 3.03 -20.11
N ARG A 74 -7.72 2.74 -18.81
CA ARG A 74 -7.56 1.37 -18.31
C ARG A 74 -8.90 0.79 -17.86
N PRO A 75 -9.24 -0.47 -18.21
CA PRO A 75 -10.46 -1.10 -17.73
C PRO A 75 -10.50 -1.15 -16.20
N LEU A 76 -11.65 -0.85 -15.59
CA LEU A 76 -11.78 -0.87 -14.13
C LEU A 76 -11.46 -2.24 -13.52
N SER A 77 -11.73 -3.34 -14.23
CA SER A 77 -11.36 -4.68 -13.78
C SER A 77 -9.85 -4.81 -13.56
N GLN A 78 -9.02 -4.32 -14.48
CA GLN A 78 -7.56 -4.32 -14.35
C GLN A 78 -7.08 -3.38 -13.24
N VAL A 79 -7.77 -2.25 -13.05
CA VAL A 79 -7.47 -1.33 -11.95
C VAL A 79 -7.72 -2.01 -10.60
N PHE A 80 -8.86 -2.69 -10.44
CA PHE A 80 -9.17 -3.42 -9.23
C PHE A 80 -8.21 -4.58 -9.00
N GLU A 81 -7.87 -5.37 -10.03
CA GLU A 81 -6.87 -6.45 -9.93
C GLU A 81 -5.51 -5.92 -9.46
N LEU A 82 -5.08 -4.76 -9.98
CA LEU A 82 -3.83 -4.14 -9.54
C LEU A 82 -3.90 -3.69 -8.07
N ILE A 83 -5.05 -3.16 -7.64
CA ILE A 83 -5.28 -2.79 -6.24
C ILE A 83 -5.27 -4.04 -5.33
N GLU A 84 -5.95 -5.12 -5.72
CA GLU A 84 -5.96 -6.39 -4.98
C GLU A 84 -4.54 -6.91 -4.78
N ASN A 85 -3.78 -7.03 -5.86
CA ASN A 85 -2.40 -7.52 -5.83
C ASN A 85 -1.47 -6.62 -5.01
N ARG A 86 -1.67 -5.29 -5.08
CA ARG A 86 -0.80 -4.33 -4.40
C ARG A 86 -1.06 -4.24 -2.91
N TYR A 87 -2.33 -4.34 -2.50
CA TYR A 87 -2.75 -4.12 -1.12
C TYR A 87 -3.13 -5.41 -0.38
N GLY A 88 -3.19 -6.54 -1.06
CA GLY A 88 -3.57 -7.83 -0.45
C GLY A 88 -5.03 -7.85 0.01
N VAL A 89 -5.91 -7.19 -0.75
CA VAL A 89 -7.36 -7.13 -0.48
C VAL A 89 -8.13 -7.95 -1.51
N ASP A 90 -9.37 -8.33 -1.17
CA ASP A 90 -10.34 -8.98 -2.06
C ASP A 90 -11.40 -7.95 -2.51
N ILE A 91 -11.48 -7.66 -3.81
CA ILE A 91 -12.43 -6.71 -4.38
C ILE A 91 -13.50 -7.47 -5.17
N SER A 92 -14.71 -7.51 -4.61
CA SER A 92 -15.88 -8.12 -5.24
C SER A 92 -16.69 -7.06 -5.99
N TYR A 93 -16.98 -7.30 -7.27
CA TYR A 93 -17.83 -6.45 -8.11
C TYR A 93 -18.65 -7.30 -9.11
N ASN A 94 -19.65 -6.68 -9.74
CA ASN A 94 -20.35 -7.29 -10.86
C ASN A 94 -19.64 -6.92 -12.17
N GLU A 95 -18.99 -7.89 -12.82
CA GLU A 95 -18.22 -7.67 -14.05
C GLU A 95 -19.03 -6.96 -15.13
N THR A 96 -20.29 -7.39 -15.36
CA THR A 96 -21.17 -6.80 -16.38
C THR A 96 -21.48 -5.32 -16.15
N LYS A 97 -21.40 -4.83 -14.90
CA LYS A 97 -21.65 -3.42 -14.58
C LYS A 97 -20.44 -2.54 -14.85
N ILE A 98 -19.23 -3.10 -14.86
CA ILE A 98 -18.01 -2.31 -15.00
C ILE A 98 -17.23 -2.62 -16.29
N GLU A 99 -17.68 -3.57 -17.11
CA GLU A 99 -16.95 -4.06 -18.28
C GLU A 99 -16.59 -2.95 -19.28
N GLN A 100 -17.40 -1.88 -19.35
CA GLN A 100 -17.18 -0.74 -20.24
C GLN A 100 -16.55 0.47 -19.54
N CYS A 101 -16.33 0.39 -18.23
CA CYS A 101 -15.73 1.48 -17.47
C CYS A 101 -14.23 1.55 -17.71
N MET A 102 -13.77 2.69 -18.22
CA MET A 102 -12.37 3.02 -18.37
C MET A 102 -11.99 4.10 -17.35
N LEU A 103 -10.86 3.91 -16.67
CA LEU A 103 -10.28 4.89 -15.77
C LEU A 103 -9.18 5.68 -16.49
N ASN A 104 -9.30 7.00 -16.45
CA ASN A 104 -8.26 7.95 -16.82
C ASN A 104 -7.98 8.87 -15.64
N ALA A 105 -7.02 8.48 -14.79
CA ALA A 105 -6.70 9.20 -13.57
C ALA A 105 -5.32 8.80 -13.04
N SER A 106 -4.66 9.75 -12.36
CA SER A 106 -3.52 9.45 -11.50
C SER A 106 -4.01 9.29 -10.07
N LEU A 107 -3.77 8.12 -9.48
CA LEU A 107 -4.07 7.83 -8.09
C LEU A 107 -2.80 7.79 -7.23
N VAL A 108 -1.68 8.30 -7.74
CA VAL A 108 -0.37 8.22 -7.09
C VAL A 108 -0.36 8.97 -5.75
N GLY A 109 0.20 8.36 -4.71
CA GLY A 109 0.29 8.96 -3.37
C GLY A 109 -1.04 9.04 -2.59
N ILE A 110 -2.15 8.59 -3.18
CA ILE A 110 -3.46 8.56 -2.53
C ILE A 110 -3.60 7.28 -1.67
N PRO A 111 -4.10 7.34 -0.42
CA PRO A 111 -4.41 6.15 0.39
C PRO A 111 -5.42 5.21 -0.27
N LEU A 112 -5.38 3.90 0.03
CA LEU A 112 -6.25 2.89 -0.59
C LEU A 112 -7.74 3.26 -0.54
N GLU A 113 -8.26 3.61 0.63
CA GLU A 113 -9.67 3.98 0.79
C GLU A 113 -10.04 5.17 -0.09
N ASP A 114 -9.17 6.17 -0.14
CA ASP A 114 -9.35 7.36 -0.97
C ASP A 114 -9.30 7.03 -2.47
N LYS A 115 -8.45 6.10 -2.90
CA LYS A 115 -8.42 5.60 -4.28
C LYS A 115 -9.76 4.97 -4.65
N ILE A 116 -10.25 4.05 -3.82
CA ILE A 116 -11.53 3.34 -4.04
C ILE A 116 -12.69 4.33 -4.06
N ARG A 117 -12.70 5.29 -3.13
CA ARG A 117 -13.70 6.37 -3.10
C ARG A 117 -13.71 7.16 -4.40
N LEU A 118 -12.53 7.56 -4.89
CA LEU A 118 -12.42 8.37 -6.10
C LEU A 118 -12.88 7.59 -7.33
N ILE A 119 -12.43 6.35 -7.49
CA ILE A 119 -12.86 5.43 -8.55
C ILE A 119 -14.38 5.28 -8.55
N CYS A 120 -14.96 4.99 -7.38
CA CYS A 120 -16.39 4.77 -7.28
C CYS A 120 -17.21 6.01 -7.64
N LYS A 121 -16.76 7.18 -7.16
CA LYS A 121 -17.41 8.46 -7.43
C LYS A 121 -17.41 8.82 -8.92
N THR A 122 -16.35 8.52 -9.65
CA THR A 122 -16.25 8.82 -11.09
C THR A 122 -17.03 7.84 -11.97
N SER A 123 -17.38 6.67 -11.45
CA SER A 123 -17.95 5.56 -12.22
C SER A 123 -19.38 5.21 -11.82
N ASN A 124 -20.07 6.08 -11.07
CA ASN A 124 -21.41 5.83 -10.54
C ASN A 124 -21.52 4.49 -9.78
N LEU A 125 -20.48 4.22 -8.98
CA LEU A 125 -20.38 3.07 -8.10
C LEU A 125 -20.35 3.55 -6.64
N SER A 126 -20.58 2.61 -5.75
CA SER A 126 -20.49 2.73 -4.31
C SER A 126 -19.66 1.57 -3.78
N TYR A 127 -19.11 1.71 -2.58
CA TYR A 127 -18.27 0.69 -1.99
C TYR A 127 -18.58 0.47 -0.51
N THR A 128 -18.22 -0.69 -0.01
CA THR A 128 -18.18 -1.01 1.42
C THR A 128 -16.88 -1.73 1.71
N ILE A 129 -16.15 -1.30 2.74
CA ILE A 129 -14.91 -1.93 3.19
C ILE A 129 -15.17 -2.67 4.50
N ASN A 130 -14.78 -3.94 4.55
CA ASN A 130 -14.80 -4.76 5.74
C ASN A 130 -13.46 -5.51 5.86
N ARG A 131 -12.55 -5.00 6.70
CA ARG A 131 -11.18 -5.51 6.83
C ARG A 131 -10.46 -5.56 5.47
N ASP A 132 -10.18 -6.76 4.98
CA ASP A 132 -9.49 -7.09 3.74
C ASP A 132 -10.45 -7.24 2.54
N LYS A 133 -11.76 -7.11 2.75
CA LYS A 133 -12.76 -7.26 1.69
C LYS A 133 -13.42 -5.93 1.32
N ILE A 134 -13.40 -5.61 0.03
CA ILE A 134 -14.04 -4.43 -0.56
C ILE A 134 -15.16 -4.92 -1.49
N VAL A 135 -16.37 -4.42 -1.27
CA VAL A 135 -17.53 -4.77 -2.11
C VAL A 135 -17.95 -3.53 -2.89
N ILE A 136 -17.86 -3.60 -4.21
CA ILE A 136 -18.25 -2.52 -5.13
C ILE A 136 -19.64 -2.82 -5.69
N LYS A 137 -20.53 -1.83 -5.68
CA LYS A 137 -21.91 -1.92 -6.16
C LYS A 137 -22.32 -0.67 -6.93
N GLY A 138 -23.14 -0.83 -7.95
CA GLY A 138 -23.74 0.30 -8.67
C GLY A 138 -24.09 -0.09 -10.10
N GLU A 139 -24.58 0.90 -10.85
CA GLU A 139 -24.93 0.72 -12.26
C GLU A 139 -23.70 0.78 -13.17
N GLY A 140 -22.59 1.34 -12.68
CA GLY A 140 -21.37 1.53 -13.46
C GLY A 140 -21.45 2.73 -14.39
N CYS A 141 -20.54 2.78 -15.35
CA CYS A 141 -20.38 3.92 -16.23
C CYS A 141 -21.41 3.86 -17.36
N GLU A 142 -22.19 4.93 -17.52
CA GLU A 142 -23.02 5.10 -18.71
C GLU A 142 -22.12 5.55 -19.86
N ILE A 143 -22.21 4.87 -21.00
CA ILE A 143 -21.67 5.40 -22.25
C ILE A 143 -22.65 6.50 -22.68
N LEU A 144 -22.21 7.76 -22.67
CA LEU A 144 -22.93 8.85 -23.32
C LEU A 144 -22.73 8.80 -24.84
#